data_AF-A0A561QBA6-F1
#
_entry.id   AF-A0A561QBA6-F1
#
_cell.length_a   1.000
_cell.length_b   1.000
_cell.length_c   1.000
_cell.angle_alpha   90.00
_cell.angle_beta   90.00
_cell.angle_gamma   90.00
#
_symmetry.space_group_name_H-M   'P 1'
#
loop_
_entity.id
_entity.type
_entity.pdbx_description
1 polymer ?
#
loop_
_entity_poly.entity_id
_entity_poly.type
_entity_poly.pdbx_seq_one_letter_code
_entity_poly.pdbx_strand_id
1 'polypeptide(L)' 'MTGLLFNEGETLFVRFEAFAVRLTFGSGASLGIAVIAGEDEGVENTLAYGALAIGPDVIVLSWQETIGSKPAPVRGHG' A
#
# COMPACT_ATOMS: atom_id res chain seq x y z
N MET A 1 6.46 -15.73 -19.55
CA MET A 1 5.48 -15.73 -18.45
C MET A 1 6.16 -15.12 -17.25
N THR A 2 5.95 -13.83 -17.01
CA THR A 2 6.43 -13.16 -15.80
C THR A 2 5.41 -13.46 -14.72
N GLY A 3 5.72 -14.42 -13.83
CA GLY A 3 4.86 -14.70 -12.68
C GLY A 3 4.72 -13.44 -11.83
N LEU A 4 3.52 -13.20 -11.31
CA LEU A 4 3.31 -12.19 -10.27
C LEU A 4 4.28 -12.51 -9.13
N LEU A 5 5.14 -11.55 -8.79
CA LEU A 5 6.26 -11.75 -7.84
C LEU A 5 5.78 -11.96 -6.40
N PHE A 6 4.49 -11.75 -6.12
CA PHE A 6 3.86 -11.89 -4.82
C PHE A 6 2.60 -12.74 -4.94
N ASN A 7 2.37 -13.59 -3.95
CA ASN A 7 1.16 -14.40 -3.90
C ASN A 7 -0.03 -13.55 -3.45
N GLU A 8 -1.23 -13.91 -3.90
CA GLU A 8 -2.45 -13.28 -3.40
C GLU A 8 -2.59 -13.52 -1.89
N GLY A 9 -2.92 -12.48 -1.15
CA GLY A 9 -3.00 -12.49 0.31
C GLY A 9 -1.64 -12.36 1.02
N GLU A 10 -0.53 -12.39 0.27
CA GLU A 10 0.79 -12.16 0.85
C GLU A 10 0.86 -10.76 1.47
N THR A 11 1.50 -10.67 2.62
CA THR A 11 1.57 -9.43 3.39
C THR A 11 3.02 -9.11 3.73
N LEU A 12 3.44 -7.88 3.45
CA LEU A 12 4.73 -7.34 3.84
C LEU A 12 4.55 -6.23 4.87
N PHE A 13 5.27 -6.34 5.97
CA PHE A 13 5.32 -5.30 7.00
C PHE A 13 6.62 -4.51 6.84
N VAL A 14 6.50 -3.20 6.63
CA VAL A 14 7.63 -2.31 6.46
C VAL A 14 7.63 -1.29 7.58
N ARG A 15 8.77 -1.16 8.27
CA ARG A 15 8.96 -0.19 9.35
C ARG A 15 9.97 0.85 8.91
N PHE A 16 9.54 2.11 8.94
CA PHE A 16 10.39 3.28 8.84
C PHE A 16 10.61 3.85 10.24
N GLU A 17 11.48 4.85 10.37
CA GLU A 17 11.75 5.50 11.65
C GLU A 17 10.49 6.15 12.25
N ALA A 18 9.69 6.82 11.42
CA ALA A 18 8.53 7.59 11.87
C ALA A 18 7.18 6.86 11.78
N PHE A 19 7.08 5.79 10.99
CA PHE A 19 5.82 5.09 10.74
C PHE A 19 6.04 3.63 10.31
N ALA A 20 4.98 2.82 10.36
CA ALA A 20 4.99 1.46 9.84
C ALA A 20 3.77 1.22 8.93
N VAL A 21 3.97 0.44 7.88
CA VAL A 21 2.92 0.09 6.93
C VAL A 21 2.80 -1.43 6.75
N ARG A 22 1.58 -1.86 6.47
CA ARG A 22 1.25 -3.20 5.99
C ARG A 22 0.87 -3.10 4.51
N LEU A 23 1.61 -3.81 3.68
CA LEU A 23 1.30 -4.00 2.26
C LEU A 23 0.63 -5.37 2.08
N THR A 24 -0.51 -5.42 1.41
CA THR A 24 -1.24 -6.67 1.14
C THR A 24 -1.45 -6.82 -0.36
N PHE A 25 -0.89 -7.88 -0.94
CA PHE A 25 -0.96 -8.13 -2.38
C PHE A 25 -2.26 -8.84 -2.73
N GLY A 26 -3.11 -8.18 -3.51
CA GLY A 26 -4.37 -8.73 -4.02
C GLY A 26 -4.21 -9.31 -5.44
N SER A 27 -5.28 -9.95 -5.91
CA SER A 27 -5.38 -10.39 -7.29
C SER A 27 -5.35 -9.22 -8.28
N GLY A 28 -4.91 -9.49 -9.51
CA GLY A 28 -4.99 -8.52 -10.62
C GLY A 28 -4.13 -7.26 -10.45
N ALA A 29 -2.96 -7.38 -9.80
CA ALA A 29 -2.06 -6.25 -9.51
C ALA A 29 -2.70 -5.17 -8.60
N SER A 30 -3.53 -5.61 -7.66
CA SER A 30 -4.06 -4.78 -6.57
C SER A 30 -3.10 -4.81 -5.36
N LEU A 31 -2.87 -3.66 -4.76
CA LEU A 31 -2.06 -3.50 -3.55
C LEU A 31 -2.86 -2.73 -2.51
N GLY A 32 -3.12 -3.37 -1.38
CA GLY A 32 -3.61 -2.70 -0.16
C GLY A 32 -2.44 -2.13 0.62
N ILE A 33 -2.55 -0.89 1.07
CA ILE A 33 -1.59 -0.20 1.92
C ILE A 33 -2.33 0.27 3.16
N ALA A 34 -1.86 -0.13 4.34
CA ALA A 34 -2.41 0.35 5.62
C ALA A 34 -1.28 0.90 6.49
N VAL A 35 -1.44 2.11 7.01
CA VAL A 35 -0.55 2.67 8.03
C VAL A 35 -0.95 2.09 9.38
N ILE A 36 -0.07 1.29 9.96
CA ILE A 36 -0.32 0.52 11.20
C ILE A 36 0.36 1.11 12.43
N ALA A 37 1.19 2.14 12.25
CA ALA A 37 1.76 2.96 13.32
C ALA A 37 2.26 4.30 12.74
N GLY A 38 2.10 5.40 13.47
CA GLY A 38 2.56 6.74 13.08
C GLY A 38 1.44 7.78 13.17
N GLU A 39 1.69 8.99 12.63
CA GLU A 39 0.70 10.09 12.64
C GLU A 39 -0.60 9.73 11.89
N ASP A 40 -0.49 9.02 10.78
CA ASP A 40 -1.61 8.62 9.93
C ASP A 40 -2.09 7.17 10.22
N GLU A 41 -1.88 6.66 11.44
CA GLU A 41 -2.35 5.32 11.81
C GLU A 41 -3.85 5.13 11.53
N GLY A 42 -4.20 3.99 10.91
CA GLY A 42 -5.56 3.67 10.49
C GLY A 42 -5.92 4.17 9.09
N VAL A 43 -5.05 4.92 8.40
CA VAL A 43 -5.22 5.22 6.97
C VAL A 43 -5.00 3.95 6.16
N GLU A 44 -5.96 3.65 5.29
CA GLU A 44 -5.91 2.53 4.37
C GLU A 44 -6.22 3.00 2.94
N ASN A 45 -5.55 2.40 1.96
CA ASN A 45 -5.80 2.64 0.54
C ASN A 45 -5.60 1.35 -0.26
N THR A 46 -6.32 1.22 -1.37
CA THR A 46 -6.17 0.12 -2.33
C THR A 46 -5.95 0.69 -3.70
N LEU A 47 -4.87 0.27 -4.35
CA LEU A 47 -4.42 0.84 -5.61
C LEU A 47 -3.86 -0.22 -6.56
N ALA A 48 -3.81 0.12 -7.84
CA ALA A 48 -3.11 -0.71 -8.81
C ALA A 48 -1.60 -0.46 -8.72
N TYR A 49 -0.81 -1.51 -8.81
CA TYR A 49 0.66 -1.41 -8.77
C TYR A 49 1.31 -2.04 -10.00
N GLY A 50 2.49 -1.53 -10.36
CA GLY A 50 3.43 -2.19 -11.25
C GLY A 50 4.60 -2.76 -10.45
N ALA A 51 5.10 -3.93 -10.86
CA ALA A 51 6.29 -4.54 -10.28
C ALA A 51 7.33 -4.85 -11.36
N LEU A 52 8.59 -4.55 -11.06
CA LEU A 52 9.73 -4.85 -11.91
C LEU A 52 10.83 -5.52 -11.08
N ALA A 53 11.16 -6.77 -11.41
CA ALA A 53 12.35 -7.42 -10.86
C ALA A 53 13.61 -6.84 -11.53
N ILE A 54 14.52 -6.28 -10.73
CA ILE A 54 15.78 -5.70 -11.21
C ILE A 54 17.01 -6.53 -10.80
N GLY A 55 16.80 -7.60 -10.04
CA GLY A 55 17.82 -8.55 -9.62
C GLY A 55 17.19 -9.80 -9.00
N PRO A 56 18.01 -10.77 -8.56
CA PRO A 56 17.52 -12.03 -7.98
C PRO A 56 16.67 -11.81 -6.72
N ASP A 57 16.99 -10.77 -5.93
CA ASP A 57 16.32 -10.49 -4.65
C ASP A 57 15.82 -9.04 -4.53
N VAL A 58 15.72 -8.33 -5.67
CA VAL A 58 15.32 -6.92 -5.68
C VAL A 58 14.18 -6.69 -6.65
N ILE A 59 13.07 -6.21 -6.10
CA ILE A 59 11.85 -5.87 -6.83
C ILE A 59 11.54 -4.40 -6.56
N VAL A 60 11.27 -3.66 -7.62
CA VAL A 60 10.76 -2.30 -7.54
C VAL A 60 9.25 -2.36 -7.68
N LEU A 61 8.55 -1.85 -6.66
CA LEU A 61 7.12 -1.58 -6.70
C LEU A 61 6.90 -0.11 -7.08
N SER A 62 5.96 0.12 -7.97
CA SER A 62 5.56 1.46 -8.40
C SER A 62 4.05 1.56 -8.43
N TRP A 63 3.53 2.70 -8.01
CA TRP A 63 2.11 3.00 -8.07
C TRP A 63 1.92 4.50 -8.22
N GLN A 64 0.72 4.88 -8.65
CA GLN A 64 0.29 6.27 -8.67
C GLN A 64 -0.77 6.44 -7.59
N GLU A 65 -0.48 7.28 -6.60
CA GLU A 65 -1.50 7.64 -5.62
C GLU A 65 -2.52 8.57 -6.28
N THR A 66 -3.78 8.15 -6.30
CA THR A 66 -4.87 9.09 -6.45
C THR A 66 -5.00 9.79 -5.09
N ILE A 67 -4.38 10.96 -4.93
CA ILE A 67 -4.59 11.78 -3.73
C ILE A 67 -6.03 12.31 -3.80
N GLY A 68 -6.98 11.46 -3.42
CA GLY A 68 -8.36 11.85 -3.15
C GLY A 68 -8.35 12.58 -1.82
N SER A 69 -8.49 13.91 -1.89
CA SER A 69 -8.61 14.81 -0.75
C SER A 69 -9.33 14.15 0.43
N LYS A 70 -8.64 14.09 1.56
CA LYS A 70 -9.19 13.73 2.88
C LYS A 70 -10.58 14.41 2.99
N PRO A 71 -11.71 13.68 3.08
CA PRO A 71 -12.98 14.33 3.32
C PRO A 71 -12.83 15.10 4.64
N ALA A 72 -13.07 16.41 4.60
CA ALA A 72 -13.03 17.25 5.79
C ALA A 72 -13.90 16.59 6.88
N PRO A 73 -13.46 16.59 8.15
CA PRO A 73 -14.29 16.07 9.22
C PRO A 73 -15.62 16.81 9.19
N VAL A 74 -16.73 16.08 8.99
CA VAL A 74 -18.06 16.64 9.09
C VAL A 74 -18.24 17.07 10.54
N ARG A 75 -18.03 18.36 10.82
CA ARG A 75 -18.48 18.95 12.07
C ARG A 75 -20.00 18.90 12.05
N GLY A 76 -20.57 17.98 12.81
CA GLY A 76 -21.98 18.02 13.17
C GLY A 76 -22.26 19.37 13.83
N HIS A 77 -23.01 20.22 13.15
CA HIS A 77 -23.73 21.30 13.80
C HIS A 77 -25.02 20.70 14.36
N GLY A 78 -25.25 20.95 15.65
CA GLY A 78 -26.40 20.47 16.41
C GLY A 78 -27.70 21.19 16.10
#